data_AF-A0A951A8P7-F1
#
_entry.id   AF-A0A951A8P7-F1
#
_cell.length_a   1.000
_cell.length_b   1.000
_cell.length_c   1.000
_cell.angle_alpha   90.00
_cell.angle_beta   90.00
_cell.angle_gamma   90.00
#
_symmetry.space_group_name_H-M   'P 1'
#
loop_
_entity.id
_entity.type
_entity.pdbx_description
1 polymer ?
#
loop_
_entity_poly.entity_id
_entity_poly.type
_entity_poly.pdbx_seq_one_letter_code
_entity_poly.pdbx_strand_id
1 'polypeptide(L)'
;KRAGAWNLAADSPEFTRGFLLNHLIGETLPGADGDTALNADPITGQAAWYDLRVRIEKAPAAEAGRSKPQFRAFGHPSSIAPPPAIVRYGARFGGDEQQQREAAE
;
A
#
# COMPACT_ATOMS: atom_id res chain seq x y z
N LYS A 1 6.15 -5.55 2.39
CA LYS A 1 5.23 -5.04 3.45
C LYS A 1 5.04 -6.11 4.52
N ARG A 2 5.05 -5.77 5.82
CA ARG A 2 4.87 -6.75 6.93
C ARG A 2 3.40 -6.77 7.36
N ALA A 3 2.82 -7.96 7.52
CA ALA A 3 1.46 -8.15 8.04
C ALA A 3 1.31 -7.52 9.44
N GLY A 4 0.13 -7.00 9.79
CA GLY A 4 -0.13 -6.36 11.09
C GLY A 4 0.34 -4.90 11.20
N ALA A 5 0.99 -4.36 10.17
CA ALA A 5 1.31 -2.93 10.11
C ALA A 5 0.05 -2.08 9.90
N TRP A 6 0.12 -0.79 10.23
CA TRP A 6 -0.94 0.20 9.99
C TRP A 6 -2.29 -0.13 10.66
N ASN A 7 -2.23 -0.85 11.79
CA ASN A 7 -3.41 -1.33 12.51
C ASN A 7 -4.39 -2.08 11.59
N LEU A 8 -3.86 -2.91 10.69
CA LEU A 8 -4.64 -3.82 9.86
C LEU A 8 -4.49 -5.25 10.38
N ALA A 9 -5.52 -6.08 10.17
CA ALA A 9 -5.46 -7.50 10.51
C ALA A 9 -4.30 -8.19 9.78
N ALA A 10 -3.69 -9.20 10.41
CA ALA A 10 -2.52 -9.89 9.83
C ALA A 10 -2.85 -10.65 8.52
N ASP A 11 -4.11 -11.03 8.33
CA ASP A 11 -4.65 -11.72 7.17
C ASP A 11 -5.33 -10.78 6.15
N SER A 12 -5.25 -9.46 6.36
CA SER A 12 -5.88 -8.46 5.49
C SER A 12 -5.45 -8.62 4.03
N PRO A 13 -6.34 -8.37 3.04
CA PRO A 13 -6.03 -8.47 1.61
C PRO A 13 -4.79 -7.69 1.17
N GLU A 14 -4.50 -6.56 1.82
CA GLU A 14 -3.34 -5.71 1.55
C GLU A 14 -2.00 -6.39 1.89
N PHE A 15 -2.01 -7.47 2.68
CA PHE A 15 -0.83 -8.27 3.01
C PHE A 15 -0.82 -9.63 2.31
N THR A 16 -1.99 -10.21 2.07
CA THR A 16 -2.12 -11.53 1.46
C THR A 16 -2.13 -11.45 -0.07
N ARG A 17 -2.80 -10.45 -0.64
CA ARG A 17 -2.98 -10.29 -2.10
C ARG A 17 -2.25 -9.09 -2.67
N GLY A 18 -2.01 -8.06 -1.86
CA GLY A 18 -1.23 -6.88 -2.23
C GLY A 18 0.27 -7.03 -1.99
N PHE A 19 1.07 -6.25 -2.73
CA PHE A 19 2.49 -6.03 -2.44
C PHE A 19 2.82 -4.55 -2.64
N LEU A 20 3.93 -4.08 -2.07
CA LEU A 20 4.41 -2.72 -2.26
C LEU A 20 5.41 -2.69 -3.42
N LEU A 21 5.10 -1.90 -4.44
CA LEU A 21 5.99 -1.69 -5.58
C LEU A 21 7.27 -0.94 -5.19
N ASN A 22 7.25 -0.19 -4.07
CA ASN A 22 8.41 0.54 -3.56
C ASN A 22 9.67 -0.32 -3.45
N HIS A 23 9.53 -1.61 -3.17
CA HIS A 23 10.67 -2.53 -3.08
C HIS A 23 11.35 -2.83 -4.44
N LEU A 24 10.71 -2.48 -5.56
CA LEU A 24 11.30 -2.58 -6.90
C LEU A 24 12.03 -1.29 -7.32
N ILE A 25 11.91 -0.22 -6.52
CA ILE A 25 12.50 1.07 -6.82
C ILE A 25 13.90 1.08 -6.20
N GLY A 26 14.91 1.23 -7.05
CA GLY A 26 16.28 1.40 -6.57
C GLY A 26 16.46 2.74 -5.87
N GLU A 27 17.28 2.76 -4.82
CA GLU A 27 17.72 4.00 -4.15
C GLU A 27 18.61 4.86 -5.06
N THR A 28 19.12 4.27 -6.14
CA THR A 28 20.07 4.88 -7.04
C THR A 28 19.66 4.69 -8.49
N LEU A 29 19.93 5.69 -9.32
CA LEU A 29 19.73 5.61 -10.76
C LEU A 29 20.82 4.72 -11.39
N PRO A 30 20.49 3.94 -12.42
CA PRO A 30 21.50 3.19 -13.16
C PRO A 30 22.44 4.16 -13.90
N GLY A 31 23.70 4.24 -13.48
CA GLY A 31 24.76 5.06 -14.10
C GLY A 31 25.60 4.26 -15.09
N ALA A 32 26.15 4.95 -16.10
CA ALA A 32 26.97 4.31 -17.14
C ALA A 32 28.43 4.04 -16.70
N ASP A 33 29.00 4.79 -15.77
CA ASP A 33 30.46 4.72 -15.48
C ASP A 33 30.77 5.10 -14.02
N GLY A 34 30.35 4.28 -13.05
CA GLY A 34 30.78 4.39 -11.65
C GLY A 34 30.12 5.50 -10.82
N ASP A 35 29.56 6.54 -11.44
CA ASP A 35 28.75 7.55 -10.74
C ASP A 35 27.32 7.06 -10.53
N THR A 36 26.99 6.77 -9.28
CA THR A 36 25.69 6.27 -8.86
C THR A 36 24.90 7.42 -8.24
N ALA A 37 24.16 8.15 -9.07
CA ALA A 37 23.29 9.23 -8.58
C ALA A 37 22.16 8.65 -7.70
N LEU A 38 21.83 9.35 -6.62
CA LEU A 38 20.67 9.00 -5.81
C LEU A 38 19.41 9.17 -6.64
N ASN A 39 18.50 8.21 -6.51
CA ASN A 39 17.17 8.29 -7.06
C ASN A 39 16.33 9.18 -6.14
N ALA A 40 16.67 10.46 -6.04
CA ALA A 40 16.03 11.42 -5.16
C ALA A 40 15.97 12.79 -5.83
N ASP A 41 15.01 13.60 -5.43
CA ASP A 41 14.97 15.00 -5.85
C ASP A 41 16.25 15.71 -5.35
N PRO A 42 17.05 16.33 -6.24
CA PRO A 42 18.36 16.88 -5.88
C PRO A 42 18.26 18.13 -4.98
N ILE A 43 17.08 18.72 -4.84
CA ILE A 43 16.85 19.91 -4.01
C ILE A 43 16.42 19.51 -2.60
N THR A 44 15.47 18.59 -2.48
CA THR A 44 14.82 18.22 -1.21
C THR A 44 15.33 16.91 -0.62
N GLY A 45 16.01 16.07 -1.42
CA GLY A 45 16.45 14.74 -1.02
C GLY A 45 15.30 13.74 -0.80
N GLN A 46 14.06 14.11 -1.10
CA GLN A 46 12.93 13.20 -1.02
C GLN A 46 12.96 12.21 -2.18
N ALA A 47 12.48 10.99 -1.94
CA ALA A 47 12.25 10.02 -2.99
C ALA A 47 11.44 10.69 -4.11
N ALA A 48 12.01 10.77 -5.31
CA ALA A 48 11.32 11.41 -6.43
C ALA A 48 10.04 10.62 -6.72
N TRP A 49 8.96 11.28 -7.12
CA TRP A 49 7.71 10.58 -7.45
C TRP A 49 7.89 9.92 -8.83
N TYR A 50 8.54 8.75 -8.84
CA TYR A 50 9.11 8.17 -10.05
C TYR A 50 8.06 7.75 -11.09
N ASP A 51 8.33 8.13 -12.34
CA ASP A 51 7.67 7.59 -13.52
C ASP A 51 8.35 6.25 -13.87
N LEU A 52 7.82 5.14 -13.34
CA LEU A 52 8.38 3.80 -13.56
C LEU A 52 7.64 3.08 -14.67
N ARG A 53 8.39 2.54 -15.63
CA ARG A 53 7.83 1.60 -16.60
C ARG A 53 7.98 0.18 -16.07
N VAL A 54 6.85 -0.43 -15.71
CA VAL A 54 6.81 -1.84 -15.28
C VAL A 54 6.26 -2.73 -16.38
N ARG A 55 6.76 -3.98 -16.43
CA ARG A 55 6.15 -5.07 -17.20
C ARG A 55 5.44 -5.99 -16.22
N ILE A 56 4.18 -6.29 -16.49
CA ILE A 56 3.36 -7.18 -15.67
C ILE A 56 3.06 -8.42 -16.50
N GLU A 57 3.18 -9.59 -15.88
CA GLU A 57 2.82 -10.87 -16.46
C GLU A 57 2.04 -11.72 -15.46
N LYS A 58 1.29 -12.70 -15.98
CA LYS A 58 0.46 -13.55 -15.15
C LYS A 58 1.33 -14.53 -14.37
N ALA A 59 1.18 -14.53 -13.04
CA ALA A 59 1.86 -15.49 -12.19
C ALA A 59 1.42 -16.94 -12.51
N PRO A 60 2.33 -17.92 -12.39
CA PRO A 60 1.97 -19.34 -12.50
C PRO A 60 0.91 -19.73 -11.47
N ALA A 61 0.06 -20.71 -11.81
CA ALA A 61 -1.00 -21.18 -10.92
C ALA A 61 -0.46 -21.69 -9.56
N ALA A 62 0.75 -22.26 -9.55
CA ALA A 62 1.43 -22.72 -8.33
C ALA A 62 1.78 -21.58 -7.35
N GLU A 63 1.83 -20.33 -7.82
CA GLU A 63 2.14 -19.16 -7.00
C GLU A 63 0.89 -18.34 -6.65
N ALA A 64 -0.30 -18.83 -7.04
CA ALA A 64 -1.56 -18.16 -6.75
C ALA A 64 -1.90 -18.19 -5.25
N GLY A 65 -2.60 -17.15 -4.79
CA GLY A 65 -3.19 -17.10 -3.45
C GLY A 65 -2.44 -16.26 -2.42
N ARG A 66 -1.12 -16.08 -2.56
CA ARG A 66 -0.36 -15.13 -1.73
C ARG A 66 0.68 -14.35 -2.51
N SER A 67 0.74 -13.04 -2.27
CA SER A 67 1.79 -12.17 -2.80
C SER A 67 3.15 -12.49 -2.16
N LYS A 68 4.24 -12.08 -2.80
CA LYS A 68 5.62 -12.19 -2.27
C LYS A 68 6.28 -10.81 -2.30
N PRO A 69 7.30 -10.55 -1.46
CA PRO A 69 7.79 -11.39 -0.36
C PRO A 69 6.86 -11.36 0.87
N GLN A 70 6.90 -12.43 1.67
CA GLN A 70 6.17 -12.54 2.94
C GLN A 70 7.15 -12.45 4.11
N PHE A 71 6.84 -11.58 5.06
CA PHE A 71 7.64 -11.37 6.27
C PHE A 71 6.83 -11.80 7.49
N ARG A 72 7.51 -12.10 8.61
CA ARG A 72 6.85 -12.31 9.89
C ARG A 72 5.97 -11.10 10.23
N ALA A 73 4.74 -11.38 10.66
CA ALA A 73 3.80 -10.35 11.05
C ALA A 73 4.39 -9.47 12.16
N PHE A 74 4.20 -8.17 12.02
CA PHE A 74 4.42 -7.20 13.05
C PHE A 74 3.38 -7.44 14.17
N GLY A 75 3.84 -7.49 15.41
CA GLY A 75 2.94 -7.66 16.56
C GLY A 75 2.04 -6.44 16.74
N HIS A 76 0.90 -6.63 17.40
CA HIS A 76 0.06 -5.52 17.81
C HIS A 76 0.63 -4.93 19.11
N PRO A 77 1.08 -3.66 19.14
CA PRO A 77 1.51 -3.03 20.38
C PRO A 77 0.33 -2.93 21.34
N SER A 78 0.54 -3.23 22.63
CA SER A 78 -0.52 -3.13 23.65
C SER A 78 -1.00 -1.69 23.90
N SER A 79 -0.21 -0.70 23.48
CA SER A 79 -0.52 0.73 23.60
C SER A 79 -1.53 1.24 22.55
N ILE A 80 -1.89 0.42 21.57
CA ILE A 80 -2.82 0.78 20.49
C ILE A 80 -4.09 -0.05 20.66
N ALA A 81 -5.25 0.56 20.41
CA ALA A 81 -6.51 -0.18 20.42
C ALA A 81 -6.59 -1.16 19.23
N PRO A 82 -7.17 -2.37 19.43
CA PRO A 82 -7.30 -3.35 18.36
C PRO A 82 -8.09 -2.79 17.18
N PRO A 83 -7.78 -3.23 15.95
CA PRO A 83 -8.50 -2.75 14.78
C PRO A 83 -9.97 -3.20 14.83
N PRO A 84 -10.92 -2.34 14.44
CA PRO A 84 -12.32 -2.70 14.40
C PRO A 84 -12.55 -3.79 13.34
N ALA A 85 -13.41 -4.76 13.65
CA ALA A 85 -13.77 -5.83 12.71
C ALA A 85 -14.50 -5.29 11.46
N ILE A 86 -15.21 -4.17 11.58
CA ILE A 86 -15.94 -3.53 10.48
C ILE A 86 -15.65 -2.02 10.53
N VAL A 87 -15.00 -1.51 9.48
CA VAL A 87 -14.83 -0.07 9.28
C VAL A 87 -16.14 0.50 8.73
N ARG A 88 -16.87 1.23 9.57
CA ARG A 88 -18.09 1.97 9.17
C ARG A 88 -17.80 3.44 8.83
N TYR A 89 -16.53 3.77 8.59
CA TYR A 89 -16.14 5.11 8.17
C TYR A 89 -16.83 5.43 6.85
N GLY A 90 -17.58 6.52 6.83
CA GLY A 90 -18.33 6.98 5.66
C GLY A 90 -19.65 6.31 5.34
N ALA A 91 -20.10 5.33 6.13
CA ALA A 91 -21.46 4.79 6.03
C ALA A 91 -22.55 5.85 6.29
N ARG A 92 -22.18 6.99 6.88
CA ARG A 92 -23.07 8.12 7.17
C ARG A 92 -23.07 9.20 6.09
N PHE A 93 -22.10 9.19 5.17
CA PHE A 93 -21.98 10.22 4.13
C PHE A 93 -23.04 10.10 3.04
N GLY A 94 -23.68 8.94 2.87
CA GLY A 94 -24.74 8.73 1.89
C GLY A 94 -26.16 9.13 2.34
N GLY A 95 -26.33 9.62 3.58
CA GLY A 95 -27.66 9.96 4.11
C GLY A 95 -28.18 11.34 3.69
N ASP A 96 -27.29 12.29 3.39
CA ASP A 96 -27.67 13.68 3.16
C ASP A 96 -28.15 13.95 1.72
N GLU A 97 -27.68 13.18 0.74
CA GLU A 97 -28.09 13.37 -0.67
C GLU A 97 -29.51 12.87 -0.97
N GLN A 98 -30.00 11.86 -0.24
CA GLN A 98 -31.38 11.38 -0.40
C GLN A 98 -32.40 12.28 0.31
N GLN A 99 -32.08 12.79 1.51
CA GLN A 99 -32.96 13.72 2.23
C GLN A 99 -33.14 15.07 1.52
N GLN A 100 -32.11 15.56 0.83
CA GLN A 100 -32.22 16.81 0.06
C GLN A 100 -33.03 16.67 -1.23
N ARG A 101 -33.10 15.47 -1.83
CA ARG A 101 -33.94 15.21 -3.01
C ARG A 101 -35.41 15.05 -2.64
N GLU A 102 -35.71 14.38 -1.53
CA GLU A 102 -37.09 14.21 -1.03
C GLU A 102 -37.69 15.49 -0.42
N ALA A 103 -36.85 16.42 0.07
CA ALA A 103 -37.30 17.72 0.57
C ALA A 103 -37.45 18.81 -0.52
N ALA A 104 -37.00 18.51 -1.76
CA ALA A 104 -37.09 19.41 -2.91
C ALA A 104 -38.21 19.02 -3.89
N GLU A 105 -39.00 18.01 -3.55
CA GLU A 105 -40.24 17.57 -4.23
C GLU A 105 -41.45 17.91 -3.34
#